data_AF-A0A023FVG7-F1
#
_entry.id   AF-A0A023FVG7-F1
#
_cell.length_a   1.000
_cell.length_b   1.000
_cell.length_c   1.000
_cell.angle_alpha   90.00
_cell.angle_beta   90.00
_cell.angle_gamma   90.00
#
_symmetry.space_group_name_H-M   'P 1'
#
loop_
_entity.id
_entity.type
_entity.pdbx_description
1 polymer ?
#
loop_
_entity_poly.entity_id
_entity_poly.type
_entity_poly.pdbx_seq_one_letter_code
_entity_poly.pdbx_strand_id
1 'polypeptide(L)'
;MDYIPDGSIQHAGREMHRRELVLQVWGRGQALLVTVCSWGLGLLACVVVALVLTVVGSTMSWYNRPYLVLGLYYSTMIAALMAVHWGLTLLRRRHAGEVAGGLKVLGESEECNDWNILERYWDATQLLWLVLVLWLSSKNVLSYYLPTLWAVCTGTAVCVLSRWTLGLGRKGNKLGLLAVFLGASLLPLLFTVYLCFNIHMAIIPILGRNGTLGSPEVVVAIMSGVLAIACTSFVCPCTC
;
A
#
# COMPACT_ATOMS: atom_id res chain seq x y z
N MET A 1 -41.63 18.92 -34.15
CA MET A 1 -41.12 19.26 -32.81
C MET A 1 -41.23 17.97 -32.03
N ASP A 2 -40.19 17.15 -32.12
CA ASP A 2 -40.26 15.76 -31.67
C ASP A 2 -40.21 15.70 -30.14
N TYR A 3 -41.25 15.10 -29.57
CA TYR A 3 -41.43 14.93 -28.14
C TYR A 3 -40.50 13.82 -27.66
N ILE A 4 -39.37 14.18 -27.05
CA ILE A 4 -38.46 13.21 -26.41
C ILE A 4 -39.14 12.76 -25.11
N PRO A 5 -39.47 11.47 -24.94
CA PRO A 5 -40.15 11.01 -23.73
C PRO A 5 -39.19 11.09 -22.53
N ASP A 6 -39.62 11.76 -21.45
CA ASP A 6 -38.86 11.96 -20.20
C ASP A 6 -38.27 10.67 -19.61
N GLY A 7 -38.87 9.51 -19.89
CA GLY A 7 -38.37 8.20 -19.49
C GLY A 7 -37.02 7.80 -20.11
N SER A 8 -36.71 8.31 -21.31
CA SER A 8 -35.45 8.02 -22.02
C SER A 8 -34.25 8.71 -21.36
N ILE A 9 -34.44 9.93 -20.85
CA ILE A 9 -33.40 10.70 -20.16
C ILE A 9 -33.10 10.10 -18.78
N GLN A 10 -34.13 9.66 -18.04
CA GLN A 10 -33.92 8.96 -16.76
C GLN A 10 -33.29 7.58 -16.91
N HIS A 11 -33.56 6.85 -18.00
CA HIS A 11 -32.89 5.58 -18.29
C HIS A 11 -31.43 5.80 -18.69
N ALA A 12 -31.15 6.76 -19.58
CA ALA A 12 -29.79 7.10 -19.98
C ALA A 12 -28.93 7.59 -18.80
N GLY A 13 -29.50 8.39 -17.89
CA GLY A 13 -28.81 8.85 -16.68
C GLY A 13 -28.46 7.70 -15.71
N ARG A 14 -29.37 6.73 -15.53
CA ARG A 14 -29.10 5.54 -14.70
C ARG A 14 -28.04 4.63 -15.31
N GLU A 15 -28.02 4.49 -16.63
CA GLU A 15 -26.99 3.69 -17.31
C GLU A 15 -25.60 4.33 -17.26
N MET A 16 -25.51 5.65 -17.45
CA MET A 16 -24.25 6.37 -17.27
C MET A 16 -23.73 6.25 -15.84
N HIS A 17 -24.58 6.47 -14.83
CA HIS A 17 -24.19 6.33 -13.43
C HIS A 17 -23.74 4.90 -13.09
N ARG A 18 -24.42 3.88 -13.61
CA ARG A 18 -24.02 2.48 -13.44
C ARG A 18 -22.64 2.22 -14.07
N ARG A 19 -22.38 2.74 -15.27
CA ARG A 19 -21.07 2.59 -15.95
C ARG A 19 -19.95 3.26 -15.16
N GLU A 20 -20.18 4.45 -14.63
CA GLU A 20 -19.21 5.15 -13.78
C GLU A 20 -18.88 4.36 -12.52
N LEU A 21 -19.89 3.82 -11.83
CA LEU A 21 -19.70 2.97 -10.65
C LEU A 21 -18.89 1.71 -10.98
N VAL A 22 -19.21 1.04 -12.10
CA VAL A 22 -18.48 -0.16 -12.54
C VAL A 22 -17.01 0.17 -12.83
N LEU A 23 -16.73 1.29 -13.50
CA LEU A 23 -15.37 1.75 -13.77
C LEU A 23 -14.60 2.09 -12.48
N GLN A 24 -15.26 2.71 -11.50
CA GLN A 24 -14.65 3.02 -10.20
C GLN A 24 -14.32 1.75 -9.42
N VAL A 25 -15.26 0.79 -9.33
CA VAL A 25 -15.05 -0.50 -8.65
C VAL A 25 -13.94 -1.29 -9.34
N TRP A 26 -13.94 -1.31 -10.68
CA TRP A 26 -12.89 -1.96 -11.46
C TRP A 26 -11.51 -1.36 -11.19
N GLY A 27 -11.41 -0.03 -11.18
CA GLY A 27 -10.15 0.67 -10.88
C GLY A 27 -9.63 0.38 -9.47
N ARG A 28 -10.51 0.30 -8.46
CA ARG A 28 -10.14 -0.09 -7.10
C ARG A 28 -9.68 -1.55 -7.03
N GLY A 29 -10.37 -2.45 -7.74
CA GLY A 29 -9.97 -3.86 -7.85
C GLY A 29 -8.59 -4.03 -8.47
N GLN A 30 -8.27 -3.27 -9.52
CA GLN A 30 -6.93 -3.27 -10.12
C GLN A 30 -5.85 -2.75 -9.16
N ALA A 31 -6.13 -1.68 -8.41
CA ALA A 31 -5.19 -1.15 -7.41
C ALA A 31 -4.90 -2.19 -6.32
N LEU A 32 -5.94 -2.85 -5.80
CA LEU A 32 -5.82 -3.94 -4.83
C LEU A 32 -4.94 -5.08 -5.34
N LEU A 33 -5.19 -5.53 -6.58
CA LEU A 33 -4.42 -6.60 -7.19
C LEU A 33 -2.94 -6.22 -7.31
N VAL A 34 -2.64 -5.01 -7.79
CA VAL A 34 -1.27 -4.52 -7.93
C VAL A 34 -0.57 -4.47 -6.58
N THR A 35 -1.22 -3.96 -5.53
CA THR A 35 -0.68 -3.90 -4.17
C THR A 35 -0.40 -5.29 -3.60
N VAL A 36 -1.32 -6.25 -3.74
CA VAL A 36 -1.11 -7.62 -3.24
C VAL A 36 0.00 -8.34 -4.02
N CYS A 37 0.04 -8.17 -5.35
CA CYS A 37 1.11 -8.72 -6.18
C CYS A 37 2.48 -8.11 -5.84
N SER A 38 2.55 -6.80 -5.58
CA SER A 38 3.81 -6.14 -5.20
C SER A 38 4.31 -6.62 -3.84
N TRP A 39 3.41 -6.85 -2.88
CA TRP A 39 3.75 -7.47 -1.60
C TRP A 39 4.31 -8.88 -1.76
N GLY A 40 3.66 -9.71 -2.58
CA GLY A 40 4.13 -11.07 -2.87
C GLY A 40 5.50 -11.10 -3.54
N LEU A 41 5.73 -10.23 -4.53
CA LEU A 41 7.02 -10.14 -5.21
C LEU A 41 8.13 -9.62 -4.29
N GLY A 42 7.82 -8.66 -3.42
CA GLY A 42 8.75 -8.17 -2.40
C GLY A 42 9.14 -9.26 -1.39
N LEU A 43 8.17 -10.04 -0.90
CA LEU A 43 8.45 -11.18 -0.03
C LEU A 43 9.33 -12.23 -0.73
N LEU A 44 9.03 -12.53 -1.99
CA LEU A 44 9.86 -13.44 -2.79
C LEU A 44 11.29 -12.91 -2.91
N ALA A 45 11.48 -11.61 -3.16
CA ALA A 45 12.80 -10.99 -3.21
C ALA A 45 13.55 -11.11 -1.87
N CYS A 46 12.89 -10.89 -0.74
CA CYS A 46 13.48 -11.10 0.59
C CYS A 46 13.92 -12.56 0.80
N VAL A 47 13.10 -13.54 0.38
CA VAL A 47 13.44 -14.96 0.46
C VAL A 47 14.63 -15.30 -0.45
N VAL A 48 14.70 -14.75 -1.66
CA VAL A 48 15.85 -14.93 -2.56
C VAL A 48 17.13 -14.41 -1.90
N VAL A 49 17.10 -13.22 -1.28
CA VAL A 49 18.25 -12.68 -0.53
C VAL A 49 18.67 -13.63 0.59
N ALA A 50 17.73 -14.17 1.37
CA ALA A 50 18.01 -15.15 2.42
C ALA A 50 18.64 -16.44 1.88
N LEU A 51 18.17 -16.95 0.73
CA LEU A 51 18.74 -18.13 0.08
C LEU A 51 20.16 -17.86 -0.41
N VAL A 52 20.42 -16.69 -0.99
CA VAL A 52 21.76 -16.28 -1.42
C VAL A 52 22.71 -16.23 -0.23
N LEU A 53 22.30 -15.62 0.89
CA LEU A 53 23.10 -15.59 2.13
C LEU A 53 23.39 -17.00 2.66
N THR A 54 22.43 -17.91 2.52
CA THR A 54 22.58 -19.31 2.92
C THR A 54 23.61 -20.03 2.05
N VAL A 55 23.54 -19.88 0.72
CA VAL A 55 24.48 -20.51 -0.23
C VAL A 55 25.90 -19.94 -0.10
N VAL A 56 26.03 -18.64 0.17
CA VAL A 56 27.34 -17.98 0.37
C VAL A 56 27.98 -18.38 1.72
N GLY A 57 27.24 -19.05 2.61
CA GLY A 57 27.72 -19.45 3.94
C GLY A 57 27.76 -18.29 4.93
N SER A 58 27.09 -17.17 4.65
CA SER A 58 26.94 -16.02 5.56
C SER A 58 25.67 -16.11 6.41
N THR A 59 25.28 -17.34 6.76
CA THR A 59 24.13 -17.61 7.63
C THR A 59 24.35 -16.98 9.01
N MET A 60 23.30 -16.37 9.55
CA MET A 60 23.26 -15.67 10.82
C MET A 60 24.17 -14.44 10.92
N SER A 61 24.59 -13.84 9.80
CA SER A 61 25.36 -12.59 9.79
C SER A 61 24.66 -11.45 10.55
N TRP A 62 23.33 -11.43 10.54
CA TRP A 62 22.50 -10.49 11.30
C TRP A 62 22.44 -10.76 12.82
N TYR A 63 22.89 -11.92 13.30
CA TYR A 63 22.87 -12.23 14.74
C TYR A 63 23.83 -11.33 15.54
N ASN A 64 25.04 -11.11 15.01
CA ASN A 64 26.02 -10.21 15.61
C ASN A 64 25.71 -8.73 15.29
N ARG A 65 24.94 -8.47 14.24
CA ARG A 65 24.67 -7.13 13.70
C ARG A 65 23.19 -7.02 13.30
N PRO A 66 22.27 -6.79 14.26
CA PRO A 66 20.83 -6.82 14.01
C PRO A 66 20.36 -5.74 13.02
N TYR A 67 21.11 -4.65 12.87
CA TYR A 67 20.84 -3.62 11.86
C TYR A 67 20.96 -4.13 10.42
N LEU A 68 21.68 -5.24 10.16
CA LEU A 68 21.72 -5.85 8.84
C LEU A 68 20.36 -6.39 8.41
N VAL A 69 19.47 -6.74 9.33
CA VAL A 69 18.09 -7.15 9.00
C VAL A 69 17.34 -6.02 8.30
N LEU A 70 17.51 -4.78 8.78
CA LEU A 70 16.91 -3.59 8.18
C LEU A 70 17.50 -3.35 6.78
N GLY A 71 18.83 -3.43 6.66
CA GLY A 71 19.52 -3.23 5.39
C GLY A 71 19.20 -4.31 4.36
N LEU A 72 19.12 -5.58 4.74
CA LEU A 72 18.96 -6.70 3.81
C LEU A 72 17.50 -6.94 3.45
N TYR A 73 16.59 -6.94 4.43
CA TYR A 73 15.20 -7.35 4.20
C TYR A 73 14.26 -6.17 4.01
N TYR A 74 14.33 -5.13 4.86
CA TYR A 74 13.45 -3.97 4.70
C TYR A 74 13.78 -3.16 3.45
N SER A 75 15.07 -2.93 3.17
CA SER A 75 15.45 -2.20 1.95
C SER A 75 15.07 -2.97 0.68
N THR A 76 15.27 -4.29 0.66
CA THR A 76 14.89 -5.16 -0.48
C THR A 76 13.38 -5.12 -0.70
N MET A 77 12.59 -5.20 0.38
CA MET A 77 11.14 -5.09 0.29
C MET A 77 10.72 -3.73 -0.30
N ILE A 78 11.24 -2.63 0.25
CA ILE A 78 10.93 -1.27 -0.23
C ILE A 78 11.35 -1.10 -1.69
N ALA A 79 12.55 -1.56 -2.06
CA ALA A 79 13.07 -1.47 -3.42
C ALA A 79 12.20 -2.27 -4.41
N ALA A 80 11.76 -3.48 -4.04
CA ALA A 80 10.88 -4.30 -4.85
C ALA A 80 9.51 -3.64 -5.05
N LEU A 81 8.92 -3.10 -3.97
CA LEU A 81 7.66 -2.36 -4.04
C LEU A 81 7.81 -1.13 -4.95
N MET A 82 8.83 -0.31 -4.72
CA MET A 82 9.11 0.85 -5.57
C MET A 82 9.30 0.46 -7.03
N ALA A 83 10.05 -0.61 -7.32
CA ALA A 83 10.29 -1.07 -8.68
C ALA A 83 9.00 -1.52 -9.39
N VAL A 84 8.09 -2.21 -8.69
CA VAL A 84 6.81 -2.64 -9.26
C VAL A 84 5.92 -1.44 -9.58
N HIS A 85 5.76 -0.53 -8.62
CA HIS A 85 4.91 0.65 -8.79
C HIS A 85 5.49 1.62 -9.83
N TRP A 86 6.80 1.87 -9.79
CA TRP A 86 7.52 2.68 -10.78
C TRP A 86 7.51 2.06 -12.19
N GLY A 87 7.71 0.74 -12.29
CA GLY A 87 7.63 0.03 -13.57
C GLY A 87 6.24 0.14 -14.19
N LEU A 88 5.20 0.02 -13.38
CA LEU A 88 3.81 0.16 -13.82
C LEU A 88 3.48 1.59 -14.26
N THR A 89 3.94 2.62 -13.54
CA THR A 89 3.76 4.02 -13.96
C THR A 89 4.51 4.30 -15.27
N LEU A 90 5.72 3.78 -15.45
CA LEU A 90 6.49 3.91 -16.68
C LEU A 90 5.79 3.23 -17.88
N LEU A 91 5.28 2.01 -17.69
CA LEU A 91 4.53 1.27 -18.72
C LEU A 91 3.26 2.02 -19.14
N ARG A 92 2.51 2.58 -18.17
CA ARG A 92 1.35 3.42 -18.46
C ARG A 92 1.73 4.66 -19.26
N ARG A 93 2.81 5.35 -18.90
CA ARG A 93 3.31 6.52 -19.64
C ARG A 93 3.73 6.17 -21.07
N ARG A 94 4.34 5.00 -21.29
CA ARG A 94 4.71 4.53 -22.63
C ARG A 94 3.48 4.25 -23.49
N HIS A 95 2.50 3.49 -22.98
CA HIS A 95 1.26 3.22 -23.73
C HIS A 95 0.41 4.48 -23.95
N ALA A 96 0.38 5.41 -22.98
CA ALA A 96 -0.28 6.69 -23.15
C ALA A 96 0.43 7.55 -24.22
N GLY A 97 1.77 7.55 -24.27
CA GLY A 97 2.53 8.25 -25.30
C GLY A 97 2.34 7.67 -26.71
N GLU A 98 2.11 6.36 -26.82
CA GLU A 98 1.84 5.66 -28.09
C GLU A 98 0.43 5.96 -28.62
N VAL A 99 -0.56 6.10 -27.74
CA VAL A 99 -1.96 6.47 -28.08
C VAL A 99 -2.14 8.00 -28.23
N ALA A 100 -1.35 8.80 -27.51
CA ALA A 100 -1.43 10.28 -27.51
C ALA A 100 -0.61 10.96 -28.63
N GLY A 101 -0.05 10.20 -29.59
CA GLY A 101 0.48 10.74 -30.83
C GLY A 101 -0.58 11.41 -31.73
N GLY A 102 -1.88 11.27 -31.41
CA GLY A 102 -3.00 11.76 -32.23
C GLY A 102 -3.89 12.86 -31.65
N LEU A 103 -3.87 13.18 -30.35
CA LEU A 103 -4.82 14.18 -29.80
C LEU A 103 -4.40 14.82 -28.47
N LYS A 104 -3.41 15.72 -28.51
CA LYS A 104 -3.25 16.76 -27.48
C LYS A 104 -4.26 17.88 -27.74
N VAL A 105 -5.54 17.71 -27.38
CA VAL A 105 -6.57 18.77 -27.57
C VAL A 105 -7.35 19.16 -26.31
N LEU A 106 -7.22 18.47 -25.19
CA LEU A 106 -7.82 18.96 -23.93
C LEU A 106 -6.76 19.02 -22.84
N GLY A 107 -6.34 20.24 -22.54
CA GLY A 107 -5.56 20.59 -21.35
C GLY A 107 -6.38 20.41 -20.06
N GLU A 108 -6.99 19.24 -19.88
CA GLU A 108 -7.38 18.77 -18.55
C GLU A 108 -6.15 18.14 -17.90
N SER A 109 -5.57 18.98 -17.04
CA SER A 109 -4.44 18.76 -16.16
C SER A 109 -4.17 17.30 -15.78
N GLU A 110 -3.04 16.78 -16.28
CA GLU A 110 -2.39 15.53 -15.85
C GLU A 110 -2.35 15.41 -14.30
N GLU A 111 -2.28 16.55 -13.61
CA GLU A 111 -2.22 16.65 -12.15
C GLU A 111 -3.53 16.35 -11.41
N CYS A 112 -4.70 16.36 -12.06
CA CYS A 112 -5.97 15.93 -11.43
C CYS A 112 -6.09 14.40 -11.37
N ASN A 113 -5.34 13.68 -12.20
CA ASN A 113 -5.37 12.22 -12.25
C ASN A 113 -4.57 11.60 -11.08
N ASP A 114 -3.45 12.21 -10.69
CA ASP A 114 -2.56 11.69 -9.64
C ASP A 114 -3.23 11.64 -8.25
N TRP A 115 -4.04 12.64 -7.90
CA TRP A 115 -4.80 12.63 -6.65
C TRP A 115 -5.87 11.56 -6.61
N ASN A 116 -6.55 11.31 -7.73
CA ASN A 116 -7.54 10.25 -7.85
C ASN A 116 -6.88 8.87 -7.73
N ILE A 117 -5.66 8.72 -8.26
CA ILE A 117 -4.85 7.51 -8.11
C ILE A 117 -4.45 7.31 -6.64
N LEU A 118 -3.94 8.35 -5.97
CA LEU A 118 -3.57 8.33 -4.56
C LEU A 118 -4.76 7.93 -3.67
N GLU A 119 -5.92 8.57 -3.87
CA GLU A 119 -7.15 8.28 -3.12
C GLU A 119 -7.60 6.83 -3.33
N ARG A 120 -7.51 6.31 -4.57
CA ARG A 120 -7.83 4.90 -4.87
C ARG A 120 -6.92 3.92 -4.15
N TYR A 121 -5.60 4.16 -4.14
CA TYR A 121 -4.65 3.29 -3.43
C TYR A 121 -4.82 3.37 -1.91
N TRP A 122 -5.15 4.56 -1.39
CA TRP A 122 -5.45 4.74 0.03
C TRP A 122 -6.70 3.94 0.44
N ASP A 123 -7.80 4.10 -0.29
CA ASP A 123 -9.07 3.40 -0.02
C ASP A 123 -8.89 1.88 -0.17
N ALA A 124 -8.17 1.44 -1.21
CA ALA A 124 -7.81 0.04 -1.41
C ALA A 124 -7.01 -0.53 -0.23
N THR A 125 -6.00 0.21 0.24
CA THR A 125 -5.17 -0.23 1.38
C THR A 125 -5.98 -0.29 2.67
N GLN A 126 -6.85 0.69 2.91
CA GLN A 126 -7.72 0.72 4.08
C GLN A 126 -8.72 -0.44 4.06
N LEU A 127 -9.30 -0.75 2.89
CA LEU A 127 -10.16 -1.92 2.70
C LEU A 127 -9.43 -3.24 2.98
N LEU A 128 -8.18 -3.38 2.52
CA LEU A 128 -7.36 -4.57 2.81
C LEU A 128 -7.18 -4.78 4.32
N TRP A 129 -6.84 -3.71 5.06
CA TRP A 129 -6.70 -3.79 6.51
C TRP A 129 -8.02 -4.09 7.22
N LEU A 130 -9.14 -3.53 6.76
CA LEU A 130 -10.46 -3.83 7.30
C LEU A 130 -10.85 -5.29 7.08
N VAL A 131 -10.65 -5.83 5.88
CA VAL A 131 -10.88 -7.25 5.57
C VAL A 131 -9.99 -8.14 6.44
N LEU A 132 -8.73 -7.77 6.63
CA LEU A 132 -7.81 -8.51 7.51
C LEU A 132 -8.29 -8.47 8.98
N VAL A 133 -8.75 -7.33 9.47
CA VAL A 133 -9.32 -7.20 10.83
C VAL A 133 -10.56 -8.07 10.98
N LEU A 134 -11.48 -8.06 10.00
CA LEU A 134 -12.68 -8.90 10.01
C LEU A 134 -12.31 -10.39 10.01
N TRP A 135 -11.30 -10.78 9.24
CA TRP A 135 -10.79 -12.15 9.22
C TRP A 135 -10.19 -12.55 10.57
N LEU A 136 -9.32 -11.71 11.15
CA LEU A 136 -8.70 -11.96 12.46
C LEU A 136 -9.74 -12.01 13.59
N SER A 137 -10.76 -11.14 13.53
CA SER A 137 -11.90 -11.12 14.45
C SER A 137 -12.70 -12.41 14.34
N SER A 138 -12.97 -12.90 13.12
CA SER A 138 -13.65 -14.17 12.89
C SER A 138 -12.89 -15.38 13.47
N LYS A 139 -11.57 -15.24 13.66
CA LYS A 139 -10.70 -16.27 14.26
C LYS A 139 -10.41 -16.03 15.75
N ASN A 140 -11.00 -15.02 16.38
CA ASN A 140 -10.77 -14.63 17.78
C ASN A 140 -9.27 -14.45 18.12
N VAL A 141 -8.47 -13.97 17.17
CA VAL A 141 -7.04 -13.74 17.38
C VAL A 141 -6.84 -12.38 18.03
N LEU A 142 -6.35 -12.33 19.27
CA LEU A 142 -6.15 -11.09 20.05
C LEU A 142 -5.35 -10.00 19.32
N SER A 143 -4.47 -10.38 18.39
CA SER A 143 -3.67 -9.45 17.59
C SER A 143 -4.50 -8.49 16.71
N TYR A 144 -5.81 -8.72 16.52
CA TYR A 144 -6.68 -7.88 15.69
C TYR A 144 -6.74 -6.41 16.16
N TYR A 145 -6.49 -6.13 17.44
CA TYR A 145 -6.48 -4.75 17.98
C TYR A 145 -5.42 -3.87 17.31
N LEU A 146 -4.28 -4.44 16.89
CA LEU A 146 -3.19 -3.69 16.26
C LEU A 146 -3.62 -3.10 14.89
N PRO A 147 -4.02 -3.91 13.89
CA PRO A 147 -4.52 -3.38 12.62
C PRO A 147 -5.85 -2.63 12.76
N THR A 148 -6.65 -2.89 13.80
CA THR A 148 -7.83 -2.07 14.09
C THR A 148 -7.43 -0.65 14.48
N LEU A 149 -6.46 -0.49 15.38
CA LEU A 149 -5.94 0.83 15.77
C LEU A 149 -5.39 1.57 14.54
N TRP A 150 -4.66 0.88 13.67
CA TRP A 150 -4.14 1.45 12.44
C TRP A 150 -5.23 1.93 11.49
N ALA A 151 -6.19 1.07 11.15
CA ALA A 151 -7.28 1.38 10.22
C ALA A 151 -8.20 2.48 10.76
N VAL A 152 -8.44 2.50 12.08
CA VAL A 152 -9.25 3.52 12.73
C VAL A 152 -8.49 4.84 12.78
N CYS A 153 -7.22 4.88 13.18
CA CYS A 153 -6.43 6.11 13.21
C CYS A 153 -6.35 6.77 11.83
N THR A 154 -6.02 6.00 10.79
CA THR A 154 -5.91 6.53 9.42
C THR A 154 -7.28 6.93 8.86
N GLY A 155 -8.30 6.09 9.04
CA GLY A 155 -9.65 6.35 8.55
C GLY A 155 -10.34 7.53 9.25
N THR A 156 -10.31 7.57 10.59
CA THR A 156 -10.94 8.66 11.36
C THR A 156 -10.23 9.99 11.16
N ALA A 157 -8.90 10.01 11.07
CA ALA A 157 -8.15 11.22 10.76
C ALA A 157 -8.58 11.80 9.41
N VAL A 158 -8.73 10.96 8.38
CA VAL A 158 -9.21 11.39 7.07
C VAL A 158 -10.68 11.82 7.12
N CYS A 159 -11.57 11.12 7.84
CA CYS A 159 -12.98 11.49 7.94
C CYS A 159 -13.20 12.80 8.72
N VAL A 160 -12.46 13.02 9.81
CA VAL A 160 -12.55 14.25 10.62
C VAL A 160 -11.91 15.42 9.88
N LEU A 161 -10.74 15.18 9.27
CA LEU A 161 -10.08 16.21 8.48
C LEU A 161 -10.74 16.41 7.11
N SER A 162 -11.62 15.52 6.63
CA SER A 162 -12.36 15.69 5.37
C SER A 162 -13.09 17.04 5.30
N ARG A 163 -13.66 17.49 6.42
CA ARG A 163 -14.34 18.79 6.53
C ARG A 163 -13.36 19.97 6.38
N TRP A 164 -12.15 19.82 6.91
CA TRP A 164 -11.06 20.80 6.79
C TRP A 164 -10.36 20.74 5.42
N THR A 165 -10.16 19.53 4.87
CA THR A 165 -9.50 19.28 3.59
C THR A 165 -10.40 19.67 2.42
N LEU A 166 -11.74 19.59 2.54
CA LEU A 166 -12.67 20.18 1.58
C LEU A 166 -12.53 21.71 1.52
N GLY A 167 -12.26 22.35 2.67
CA GLY A 167 -11.96 23.79 2.74
C GLY A 167 -10.61 24.16 2.11
N LEU A 168 -9.59 23.31 2.28
CA LEU A 168 -8.26 23.47 1.67
C LEU A 168 -8.25 23.11 0.18
N GLY A 169 -9.05 22.12 -0.22
CA GLY A 169 -9.24 21.66 -1.59
C GLY A 169 -9.96 22.69 -2.46
N ARG A 170 -10.95 23.41 -1.91
CA ARG A 170 -11.55 24.60 -2.56
C ARG A 170 -10.55 25.73 -2.80
N LYS A 171 -9.46 25.79 -2.01
CA LYS A 171 -8.37 26.77 -2.16
C LYS A 171 -7.20 26.25 -3.01
N GLY A 172 -7.25 25.02 -3.51
CA GLY A 172 -6.16 24.42 -4.30
C GLY A 172 -4.88 24.14 -3.49
N ASN A 173 -4.93 24.11 -2.16
CA ASN A 173 -3.74 23.93 -1.31
C ASN A 173 -3.38 22.44 -1.15
N LYS A 174 -2.83 21.85 -2.22
CA LYS A 174 -2.43 20.44 -2.34
C LYS A 174 -1.42 20.00 -1.26
N LEU A 175 -0.47 20.88 -0.91
CA LEU A 175 0.56 20.60 0.09
C LEU A 175 -0.04 20.43 1.50
N GLY A 176 -1.06 21.21 1.83
CA GLY A 176 -1.78 21.09 3.09
C GLY A 176 -2.53 19.77 3.23
N LEU A 177 -3.16 19.27 2.16
CA LEU A 177 -3.79 17.95 2.16
C LEU A 177 -2.75 16.83 2.32
N LEU A 178 -1.65 16.87 1.58
CA LEU A 178 -0.57 15.89 1.72
C LEU A 178 -0.01 15.85 3.15
N ALA A 179 0.22 17.01 3.75
CA ALA A 179 0.71 17.12 5.13
C ALA A 179 -0.27 16.51 6.14
N VAL A 180 -1.57 16.67 5.90
CA VAL A 180 -2.64 16.05 6.70
C VAL A 180 -2.61 14.52 6.59
N PHE A 181 -2.51 13.98 5.37
CA PHE A 181 -2.40 12.52 5.16
C PHE A 181 -1.13 11.95 5.80
N LEU A 182 -0.01 12.65 5.65
CA LEU A 182 1.26 12.24 6.25
C LEU A 182 1.21 12.31 7.78
N GLY A 183 0.60 13.36 8.34
CA GLY A 183 0.40 13.52 9.78
C GLY A 183 -0.49 12.43 10.37
N ALA A 184 -1.59 12.08 9.69
CA ALA A 184 -2.47 10.98 10.08
C ALA A 184 -1.77 9.61 10.07
N SER A 185 -0.81 9.44 9.15
CA SER A 185 -0.04 8.20 8.98
C SER A 185 1.18 8.11 9.88
N LEU A 186 1.66 9.24 10.43
CA LEU A 186 2.88 9.29 11.23
C LEU A 186 2.76 8.51 12.54
N LEU A 187 1.66 8.67 13.27
CA LEU A 187 1.41 7.96 14.52
C LEU A 187 1.36 6.43 14.34
N PRO A 188 0.54 5.86 13.43
CA PRO A 188 0.52 4.42 13.20
C PRO A 188 1.86 3.90 12.66
N LEU A 189 2.58 4.69 11.85
CA LEU A 189 3.91 4.31 11.37
C LEU A 189 4.93 4.21 12.51
N LEU A 190 5.01 5.21 13.40
CA LEU A 190 5.91 5.17 14.56
C LEU A 190 5.60 3.98 15.47
N PHE A 191 4.32 3.72 15.73
CA PHE A 191 3.90 2.58 16.53
C PHE A 191 4.26 1.25 15.86
N THR A 192 4.09 1.15 14.54
CA THR A 192 4.46 -0.06 13.77
C THR A 192 5.97 -0.29 13.80
N VAL A 193 6.78 0.75 13.59
CA VAL A 193 8.26 0.66 13.67
C VAL A 193 8.71 0.25 15.06
N TYR A 194 8.09 0.79 16.11
CA TYR A 194 8.35 0.40 17.49
C TYR A 194 8.05 -1.09 17.72
N LEU A 195 6.90 -1.59 17.27
CA LEU A 195 6.56 -3.01 17.35
C LEU A 195 7.53 -3.88 16.56
N CYS A 196 7.89 -3.47 15.34
CA CYS A 196 8.87 -4.16 14.51
C CYS A 196 10.20 -4.33 15.25
N PHE A 197 10.69 -3.27 15.89
CA PHE A 197 11.93 -3.31 16.67
C PHE A 197 11.83 -4.29 17.85
N ASN A 198 10.73 -4.23 18.62
CA ASN A 198 10.52 -5.15 19.76
C ASN A 198 10.42 -6.62 19.32
N ILE A 199 9.72 -6.90 18.21
CA ILE A 199 9.59 -8.26 17.67
C ILE A 199 10.96 -8.81 17.26
N HIS A 200 11.78 -8.01 16.57
CA HIS A 200 13.14 -8.44 16.19
C HIS A 200 14.04 -8.67 17.41
N MET A 201 13.97 -7.77 18.41
CA MET A 201 14.72 -7.93 19.66
C MET A 201 14.33 -9.21 20.42
N ALA A 202 13.08 -9.64 20.35
CA ALA A 202 12.63 -10.89 20.97
C ALA A 202 13.02 -12.13 20.15
N ILE A 203 12.93 -12.07 18.82
CA ILE A 203 13.06 -13.24 17.95
C ILE A 203 14.51 -13.59 17.61
N ILE A 204 15.39 -12.59 17.47
CA ILE A 204 16.81 -12.80 17.17
C ILE A 204 17.48 -13.72 18.22
N PRO A 205 17.30 -13.53 19.54
CA PRO A 205 17.84 -14.44 20.56
C PRO A 205 17.24 -15.85 20.51
N ILE A 206 15.94 -15.98 20.21
CA ILE A 206 15.26 -17.28 20.14
C ILE A 206 15.79 -18.10 18.95
N LEU A 207 15.90 -17.48 17.77
CA LEU A 207 16.44 -18.11 16.57
C LEU A 207 17.94 -18.43 16.69
N GLY A 208 18.71 -17.60 17.39
CA GLY A 208 20.12 -17.88 17.69
C GLY A 208 20.31 -19.14 18.54
N ARG A 209 19.38 -19.42 19.47
CA ARG A 209 19.39 -20.64 20.29
C ARG A 209 18.90 -21.88 19.55
N ASN A 210 17.93 -21.72 18.65
CA ASN A 210 17.33 -22.82 17.88
C ASN A 210 18.00 -23.06 16.51
N GLY A 211 19.16 -22.43 16.27
CA GLY A 211 19.81 -22.32 14.96
C GLY A 211 20.19 -23.63 14.24
N THR A 212 19.93 -24.78 14.84
CA THR A 212 20.26 -26.11 14.31
C THR A 212 19.06 -26.87 13.72
N LEU A 213 17.82 -26.42 13.92
CA LEU A 213 16.61 -27.20 13.54
C LEU A 213 15.89 -26.71 12.26
N GLY A 214 16.36 -25.65 11.60
CA GLY A 214 15.78 -25.15 10.34
C GLY A 214 16.64 -24.08 9.67
N SER A 215 16.17 -23.48 8.56
CA SER A 215 16.83 -22.35 7.89
C SER A 215 16.40 -21.01 8.53
N PRO A 216 17.09 -20.49 9.55
CA PRO A 216 16.69 -19.30 10.30
C PRO A 216 16.61 -18.05 9.40
N GLU A 217 17.41 -17.99 8.34
CA GLU A 217 17.41 -16.91 7.35
C GLU A 217 16.05 -16.70 6.71
N VAL A 218 15.41 -17.77 6.26
CA VAL A 218 14.12 -17.70 5.57
C VAL A 218 13.03 -17.24 6.54
N VAL A 219 13.08 -17.69 7.79
CA VAL A 219 12.12 -17.28 8.83
C VAL A 219 12.25 -15.79 9.11
N VAL A 220 13.47 -15.29 9.30
CA VAL A 220 13.72 -13.85 9.51
C VAL A 220 13.30 -13.06 8.27
N ALA A 221 13.63 -13.51 7.06
CA ALA A 221 13.26 -12.81 5.83
C ALA A 221 11.76 -12.66 5.67
N ILE A 222 10.99 -13.74 5.89
CA ILE A 222 9.52 -13.70 5.79
C ILE A 222 8.96 -12.77 6.87
N MET A 223 9.41 -12.90 8.12
CA MET A 223 8.93 -12.08 9.22
C MET A 223 9.24 -10.60 9.01
N SER A 224 10.49 -10.27 8.68
CA SER A 224 10.92 -8.90 8.37
C SER A 224 10.19 -8.36 7.15
N GLY A 225 9.92 -9.19 6.14
CA GLY A 225 9.13 -8.82 4.96
C GLY A 225 7.67 -8.49 5.31
N VAL A 226 7.01 -9.30 6.14
CA VAL A 226 5.64 -9.01 6.62
C VAL A 226 5.59 -7.73 7.45
N LEU A 227 6.58 -7.52 8.31
CA LEU A 227 6.71 -6.28 9.08
C LEU A 227 7.01 -5.07 8.18
N ALA A 228 7.82 -5.24 7.15
CA ALA A 228 8.07 -4.23 6.14
C ALA A 228 6.80 -3.91 5.32
N ILE A 229 5.97 -4.90 5.00
CA ILE A 229 4.63 -4.68 4.40
C ILE A 229 3.77 -3.83 5.31
N ALA A 230 3.73 -4.14 6.62
CA ALA A 230 2.96 -3.34 7.58
C ALA A 230 3.42 -1.87 7.61
N CYS A 231 4.74 -1.63 7.64
CA CYS A 231 5.31 -0.28 7.57
C CYS A 231 5.03 0.43 6.24
N THR A 232 5.23 -0.27 5.12
CA THR A 232 5.11 0.31 3.77
C THR A 232 3.67 0.49 3.33
N SER A 233 2.70 -0.22 3.90
CA SER A 233 1.28 -0.04 3.61
C SER A 233 0.82 1.41 3.86
N PHE A 234 1.40 2.09 4.84
CA PHE A 234 1.10 3.51 5.12
C PHE A 234 1.79 4.48 4.15
N VAL A 235 2.86 4.05 3.48
CA VAL A 235 3.72 4.88 2.63
C VAL A 235 3.48 4.62 1.13
N CYS A 236 2.99 3.43 0.78
CA CYS A 236 2.76 2.97 -0.59
C CYS A 236 1.87 3.92 -1.43
N PRO A 237 0.79 4.51 -0.87
CA PRO A 237 0.00 5.50 -1.59
C PRO A 237 0.86 6.68 -2.10
N CYS A 238 1.87 7.13 -1.34
CA CYS A 238 2.76 8.24 -1.71
C CYS A 238 3.79 7.89 -2.79
N THR A 239 3.98 6.61 -3.12
CA THR A 239 4.99 6.15 -4.10
C THR A 239 4.48 6.04 -5.53
N CYS A 240 3.18 6.25 -5.75
CA CYS A 240 2.53 6.27 -7.07
C CYS A 240 2.49 7.69 -7.61
#